data_AF-A0A1C6CUG3-F1
#
_entry.id   AF-A0A1C6CUG3-F1
#
_cell.length_a   1.000
_cell.length_b   1.000
_cell.length_c   1.000
_cell.angle_alpha   90.00
_cell.angle_beta   90.00
_cell.angle_gamma   90.00
#
_symmetry.space_group_name_H-M   'P 1'
#
loop_
_entity.id
_entity.type
_entity.pdbx_description
1 polymer ?
#
loop_
_entity_poly.entity_id
_entity_poly.type
_entity_poly.pdbx_seq_one_letter_code
_entity_poly.pdbx_strand_id
1 'polypeptide(L)'
;MGLPEINIVFQSKAETAIKRSANGIVALILRDATKGDITSYSYTNESEVVKSHWTTANYDYISKTFLGGPQRVIVERIGAEDTYDDALARLKNKKWNYLAIPSLADNEKDIADWIIAQRSAKKTFKAVLPYAANNEGIINFATDDIKVGTKVYTTAEYCCRIAGLLAGLPMTEGATYQTLAEVESITESTTPDDDIDGGKFILINDGEKVKVGRGVNSLVTLSGDKTEDMKKIKIIDSLDLIRDDIKASFEENYINVVNSHENKMLFIGAVNQYFKSLQSQGVLYDGADCRAYIDVQSQREWLAQKYDVSDWTDSEVEVANTGSIIFAGADITIQDCIEDLSFKIGLE
;
A
#
# COMPACT_ATOMS: atom_id res chain seq x y z
N MET A 1 -36.59 0.00 -4.40
CA MET A 1 -36.00 -1.06 -3.57
C MET A 1 -34.49 -0.89 -3.62
N GLY A 2 -33.93 0.08 -2.88
CA GLY A 2 -32.52 0.48 -3.05
C GLY A 2 -31.82 0.70 -1.72
N LEU A 3 -30.49 0.57 -1.73
CA LEU A 3 -29.49 0.96 -0.70
C LEU A 3 -29.25 0.11 0.57
N PRO A 4 -30.05 -0.89 1.02
CA PRO A 4 -29.60 -1.85 2.02
C PRO A 4 -28.31 -2.56 1.62
N GLU A 5 -28.12 -2.81 0.32
CA GLU A 5 -27.00 -3.58 -0.20
C GLU A 5 -25.65 -2.88 0.04
N ILE A 6 -25.53 -1.57 -0.16
CA ILE A 6 -24.24 -0.88 0.09
C ILE A 6 -23.88 -0.87 1.58
N ASN A 7 -24.86 -0.72 2.48
CA ASN A 7 -24.62 -0.79 3.91
C ASN A 7 -24.17 -2.19 4.34
N ILE A 8 -24.77 -3.24 3.77
CA ILE A 8 -24.35 -4.63 4.01
C ILE A 8 -22.93 -4.86 3.47
N VAL A 9 -22.61 -4.35 2.27
CA VAL A 9 -21.28 -4.46 1.67
C VAL A 9 -20.23 -3.75 2.52
N PHE A 10 -20.50 -2.51 2.95
CA PHE A 10 -19.57 -1.77 3.82
C PHE A 10 -19.42 -2.42 5.19
N GLN A 11 -20.50 -2.94 5.77
CA GLN A 11 -20.42 -3.69 7.03
C GLN A 11 -19.53 -4.93 6.86
N SER A 12 -19.74 -5.74 5.83
CA SER A 12 -18.92 -6.92 5.54
C SER A 12 -17.45 -6.57 5.26
N LYS A 13 -17.21 -5.48 4.52
CA LYS A 13 -15.86 -4.96 4.27
C LYS A 13 -15.20 -4.51 5.58
N ALA A 14 -15.90 -3.80 6.45
CA ALA A 14 -15.37 -3.40 7.74
C ALA A 14 -15.04 -4.62 8.60
N GLU A 15 -15.96 -5.58 8.76
CA GLU A 15 -15.76 -6.80 9.57
C GLU A 15 -14.56 -7.64 9.09
N THR A 16 -14.24 -7.57 7.80
CA THR A 16 -13.12 -8.30 7.20
C THR A 16 -11.88 -7.44 6.99
N ALA A 17 -11.87 -6.16 7.38
CA ALA A 17 -10.82 -5.21 7.06
C ALA A 17 -9.46 -5.69 7.59
N ILE A 18 -9.36 -5.98 8.89
CA ILE A 18 -8.12 -6.47 9.53
C ILE A 18 -7.64 -7.74 8.84
N LYS A 19 -8.53 -8.72 8.62
CA LYS A 19 -8.17 -9.95 7.91
C LYS A 19 -7.66 -9.67 6.50
N ARG A 20 -8.30 -8.78 5.74
CA ARG A 20 -7.90 -8.46 4.36
C ARG A 20 -6.58 -7.70 4.29
N SER A 21 -6.23 -6.89 5.30
CA SER A 21 -4.92 -6.25 5.34
C SER A 21 -3.76 -7.23 5.49
N ALA A 22 -3.93 -8.28 6.29
CA ALA A 22 -2.93 -9.36 6.41
C ALA A 22 -2.86 -10.30 5.19
N ASN A 23 -3.66 -10.04 4.15
CA ASN A 23 -3.77 -10.86 2.96
C ASN A 23 -3.29 -10.10 1.72
N GLY A 24 -2.16 -9.39 1.84
CA GLY A 24 -1.55 -8.69 0.73
C GLY A 24 -1.04 -9.63 -0.36
N ILE A 25 -0.94 -9.09 -1.56
CA ILE A 25 -0.50 -9.80 -2.77
C ILE A 25 0.79 -9.15 -3.26
N VAL A 26 1.83 -9.95 -3.46
CA VAL A 26 3.11 -9.49 -4.00
C VAL A 26 3.17 -9.76 -5.49
N ALA A 27 3.60 -8.77 -6.27
CA ALA A 27 4.02 -8.94 -7.66
C ALA A 27 5.56 -9.04 -7.71
N LEU A 28 6.07 -10.02 -8.44
CA LEU A 28 7.48 -10.16 -8.77
C LEU A 28 7.66 -10.06 -10.27
N ILE A 29 8.69 -9.33 -10.71
CA ILE A 29 9.18 -9.43 -12.09
C ILE A 29 10.53 -10.14 -12.07
N LEU A 30 10.62 -11.28 -12.75
CA LEU A 30 11.82 -12.13 -12.75
C LEU A 30 12.34 -12.31 -14.18
N ARG A 31 13.63 -12.01 -14.39
CA ARG A 31 14.37 -12.40 -15.59
C ARG A 31 14.62 -13.90 -15.54
N ASP A 32 14.00 -14.65 -16.43
CA ASP A 32 14.09 -16.11 -16.44
C ASP A 32 13.85 -16.67 -17.85
N ALA A 33 14.69 -17.61 -18.27
CA ALA A 33 14.60 -18.28 -19.58
C ALA A 33 14.31 -19.79 -19.48
N THR A 34 14.02 -20.32 -18.29
CA THR A 34 13.77 -21.75 -18.06
C THR A 34 12.50 -22.23 -18.77
N LYS A 35 11.52 -21.34 -18.96
CA LYS A 35 10.26 -21.60 -19.66
C LYS A 35 9.87 -20.38 -20.50
N GLY A 36 9.53 -20.58 -21.77
CA GLY A 36 9.18 -19.50 -22.71
C GLY A 36 7.69 -19.42 -23.08
N ASP A 37 6.88 -20.37 -22.62
CA ASP A 37 5.46 -20.52 -22.97
C ASP A 37 4.51 -19.77 -22.02
N ILE A 38 4.96 -19.49 -20.79
CA ILE A 38 4.15 -18.84 -19.76
C ILE A 38 4.90 -17.61 -19.24
N THR A 39 4.25 -16.45 -19.29
CA THR A 39 4.82 -15.16 -18.87
C THR A 39 4.23 -14.63 -17.57
N SER A 40 3.17 -15.25 -17.06
CA SER A 40 2.48 -14.84 -15.83
C SER A 40 2.07 -16.06 -15.01
N TYR A 41 2.46 -16.07 -13.75
CA TYR A 41 2.07 -17.07 -12.75
C TYR A 41 1.35 -16.41 -11.57
N SER A 42 0.51 -17.16 -10.89
CA SER A 42 -0.19 -16.71 -9.68
C SER A 42 -0.24 -17.88 -8.70
N TYR A 43 0.57 -17.78 -7.64
CA TYR A 43 0.73 -18.82 -6.62
C TYR A 43 0.11 -18.38 -5.31
N THR A 44 -0.74 -19.22 -4.70
CA THR A 44 -1.29 -18.98 -3.35
C THR A 44 -0.52 -19.68 -2.25
N ASN A 45 0.39 -20.58 -2.62
CA ASN A 45 1.26 -21.30 -1.71
C ASN A 45 2.59 -21.64 -2.39
N GLU A 46 3.68 -21.68 -1.63
CA GLU A 46 5.00 -22.07 -2.14
C GLU A 46 4.99 -23.48 -2.77
N SER A 47 4.19 -24.41 -2.24
CA SER A 47 4.08 -25.78 -2.77
C SER A 47 3.51 -25.87 -4.20
N GLU A 48 2.84 -24.81 -4.68
CA GLU A 48 2.38 -24.71 -6.07
C GLU A 48 3.52 -24.36 -7.04
N VAL A 49 4.65 -23.90 -6.54
CA VAL A 49 5.79 -23.47 -7.34
C VAL A 49 6.55 -24.69 -7.85
N VAL A 50 6.38 -24.99 -9.13
CA VAL A 50 7.13 -26.08 -9.79
C VAL A 50 8.58 -25.65 -9.96
N LYS A 51 9.48 -26.22 -9.14
CA LYS A 51 10.91 -25.86 -9.10
C LYS A 51 11.62 -25.90 -10.45
N SER A 52 11.25 -26.84 -11.34
CA SER A 52 11.84 -26.95 -12.68
C SER A 52 11.40 -25.87 -13.66
N HIS A 53 10.48 -24.97 -13.28
CA HIS A 53 10.06 -23.83 -14.10
C HIS A 53 10.92 -22.59 -13.90
N TRP A 54 11.87 -22.61 -12.96
CA TRP A 54 12.64 -21.44 -12.56
C TRP A 54 14.11 -21.80 -12.39
N THR A 55 14.99 -20.82 -12.58
CA THR A 55 16.37 -20.94 -12.10
C THR A 55 16.40 -21.14 -10.58
N THR A 56 17.51 -21.69 -10.05
CA THR A 56 17.66 -21.86 -8.60
C THR A 56 17.55 -20.52 -7.85
N ALA A 57 18.07 -19.43 -8.42
CA ALA A 57 17.96 -18.09 -7.85
C ALA A 57 16.52 -17.57 -7.84
N ASN A 58 15.79 -17.71 -8.96
CA ASN A 58 14.40 -17.25 -9.03
C ASN A 58 13.45 -18.06 -8.15
N TYR A 59 13.65 -19.36 -8.06
CA TYR A 59 12.92 -20.18 -7.10
C TYR A 59 13.17 -19.69 -5.66
N ASP A 60 14.43 -19.43 -5.30
CA ASP A 60 14.80 -18.88 -3.99
C ASP A 60 14.12 -17.52 -3.72
N TYR A 61 14.09 -16.59 -4.68
CA TYR A 61 13.37 -15.31 -4.49
C TYR A 61 11.86 -15.49 -4.27
N ILE A 62 11.23 -16.43 -4.99
CA ILE A 62 9.80 -16.75 -4.78
C ILE A 62 9.59 -17.32 -3.37
N SER A 63 10.43 -18.27 -2.94
CA SER A 63 10.40 -18.84 -1.58
C SER A 63 10.60 -17.76 -0.50
N LYS A 64 11.57 -16.84 -0.70
CA LYS A 64 11.79 -15.71 0.21
C LYS A 64 10.59 -14.77 0.28
N THR A 65 9.88 -14.58 -0.83
CA THR A 65 8.64 -13.79 -0.83
C THR A 65 7.57 -14.47 0.02
N PHE A 66 7.38 -15.79 -0.13
CA PHE A 66 6.43 -16.55 0.68
C PHE A 66 6.79 -16.61 2.18
N LEU A 67 8.08 -16.56 2.52
CA LEU A 67 8.53 -16.50 3.92
C LEU A 67 7.99 -15.26 4.66
N GLY A 68 7.65 -14.20 3.93
CA GLY A 68 7.01 -13.01 4.50
C GLY A 68 5.51 -13.15 4.80
N GLY A 69 4.88 -14.26 4.40
CA GLY A 69 3.46 -14.52 4.64
C GLY A 69 2.44 -13.79 3.74
N PRO A 70 2.73 -13.44 2.47
CA PRO A 70 1.70 -12.88 1.60
C PRO A 70 0.60 -13.91 1.29
N GLN A 71 -0.62 -13.44 1.01
CA GLN A 71 -1.71 -14.31 0.56
C GLN A 71 -1.42 -14.97 -0.79
N ARG A 72 -0.73 -14.24 -1.67
CA ARG A 72 -0.51 -14.65 -3.05
C ARG A 72 0.71 -13.95 -3.63
N VAL A 73 1.45 -14.67 -4.47
CA VAL A 73 2.58 -14.14 -5.24
C VAL A 73 2.25 -14.27 -6.73
N ILE A 74 2.19 -13.13 -7.42
CA ILE A 74 2.07 -13.05 -8.88
C ILE A 74 3.48 -12.89 -9.44
N VAL A 75 3.90 -13.79 -10.32
CA VAL A 75 5.23 -13.72 -10.93
C VAL A 75 5.08 -13.44 -12.42
N GLU A 76 5.59 -12.30 -12.86
CA GLU A 76 5.74 -11.95 -14.26
C GLU A 76 7.15 -12.34 -14.72
N ARG A 77 7.23 -13.27 -15.65
CA ARG A 77 8.49 -13.62 -16.31
C ARG A 77 8.77 -12.62 -17.44
N ILE A 78 10.03 -12.23 -17.55
CA ILE A 78 10.60 -11.53 -18.70
C ILE A 78 11.87 -12.25 -19.17
N GLY A 79 12.22 -12.09 -20.44
CA GLY A 79 13.49 -12.55 -20.99
C GLY A 79 14.68 -11.82 -20.38
N ALA A 80 15.88 -12.35 -20.59
CA ALA A 80 17.11 -11.79 -20.02
C ALA A 80 17.35 -10.33 -20.42
N GLU A 81 17.06 -9.99 -21.68
CA GLU A 81 17.27 -8.66 -22.26
C GLU A 81 15.98 -7.84 -22.44
N ASP A 82 14.84 -8.37 -22.00
CA ASP A 82 13.54 -7.69 -22.18
C ASP A 82 13.44 -6.47 -21.26
N THR A 83 12.68 -5.45 -21.69
CA THR A 83 12.31 -4.33 -20.82
C THR A 83 11.21 -4.76 -19.85
N TYR A 84 10.95 -3.93 -18.85
CA TYR A 84 9.90 -4.18 -17.86
C TYR A 84 8.49 -3.85 -18.37
N ASP A 85 8.36 -3.16 -19.51
CA ASP A 85 7.10 -2.57 -19.99
C ASP A 85 5.98 -3.60 -20.15
N ASP A 86 6.26 -4.74 -20.78
CA ASP A 86 5.28 -5.80 -21.01
C ASP A 86 4.81 -6.42 -19.69
N ALA A 87 5.72 -6.61 -18.73
CA ALA A 87 5.36 -7.11 -17.41
C ALA A 87 4.50 -6.10 -16.64
N LEU A 88 4.89 -4.83 -16.66
CA LEU A 88 4.13 -3.74 -16.03
C LEU A 88 2.74 -3.57 -16.65
N ALA A 89 2.61 -3.71 -17.98
CA ALA A 89 1.34 -3.68 -18.68
C ALA A 89 0.41 -4.82 -18.23
N ARG A 90 0.94 -6.04 -18.02
CA ARG A 90 0.18 -7.17 -17.47
C ARG A 90 -0.23 -6.93 -16.03
N LEU A 91 0.64 -6.35 -15.21
CA LEU A 91 0.37 -6.04 -13.80
C LEU A 91 -0.67 -4.92 -13.62
N LYS A 92 -0.72 -3.93 -14.51
CA LYS A 92 -1.64 -2.78 -14.43
C LYS A 92 -3.11 -3.17 -14.24
N ASN A 93 -3.51 -4.28 -14.85
CA ASN A 93 -4.88 -4.79 -14.85
C ASN A 93 -5.14 -5.87 -13.78
N LYS A 94 -4.15 -6.15 -12.92
CA LYS A 94 -4.26 -7.14 -11.84
C LYS A 94 -4.39 -6.43 -10.49
N LYS A 95 -4.92 -7.16 -9.50
CA LYS A 95 -4.95 -6.73 -8.10
C LYS A 95 -3.73 -7.26 -7.37
N TRP A 96 -2.91 -6.34 -6.86
CA TRP A 96 -1.73 -6.60 -6.04
C TRP A 96 -1.37 -5.36 -5.21
N ASN A 97 -0.50 -5.52 -4.21
CA ASN A 97 -0.17 -4.48 -3.22
C ASN A 97 1.29 -4.00 -3.35
N TYR A 98 2.23 -4.93 -3.39
CA TYR A 98 3.66 -4.64 -3.40
C TYR A 98 4.36 -5.27 -4.60
N LEU A 99 5.15 -4.49 -5.32
CA LEU A 99 6.05 -4.95 -6.38
C LEU A 99 7.48 -5.09 -5.84
N ALA A 100 8.18 -6.15 -6.21
CA ALA A 100 9.63 -6.26 -6.08
C ALA A 100 10.25 -6.87 -7.33
N ILE A 101 11.49 -6.49 -7.63
CA ILE A 101 12.23 -6.96 -8.81
C ILE A 101 13.65 -7.34 -8.34
N PRO A 102 13.90 -8.60 -7.95
CA PRO A 102 15.19 -9.05 -7.42
C PRO A 102 16.40 -8.81 -8.32
N SER A 103 16.18 -8.70 -9.63
CA SER A 103 17.21 -8.49 -10.65
C SER A 103 17.25 -7.04 -11.17
N LEU A 104 16.65 -6.10 -10.43
CA LEU A 104 16.63 -4.70 -10.81
C LEU A 104 18.04 -4.10 -10.69
N ALA A 105 18.47 -3.50 -11.79
CA ALA A 105 19.69 -2.71 -11.86
C ALA A 105 19.46 -1.61 -12.90
N ASP A 106 19.87 -0.38 -12.57
CA ASP A 106 19.89 0.80 -13.46
C ASP A 106 18.52 1.29 -13.99
N ASN A 107 17.40 0.69 -13.55
CA ASN A 107 16.03 1.06 -13.93
C ASN A 107 15.14 1.42 -12.73
N GLU A 108 15.72 1.63 -11.55
CA GLU A 108 14.95 1.84 -10.31
C GLU A 108 14.05 3.07 -10.40
N LYS A 109 14.56 4.13 -11.02
CA LYS A 109 13.78 5.36 -11.25
C LYS A 109 12.57 5.11 -12.15
N ASP A 110 12.72 4.37 -13.24
CA ASP A 110 11.64 4.13 -14.20
C ASP A 110 10.50 3.32 -13.55
N ILE A 111 10.86 2.32 -12.75
CA ILE A 111 9.89 1.54 -11.96
C ILE A 111 9.20 2.43 -10.92
N ALA A 112 9.94 3.27 -10.22
CA ALA A 112 9.37 4.20 -9.24
C ALA A 112 8.39 5.20 -9.90
N ASP A 113 8.79 5.82 -11.01
CA ASP A 113 7.94 6.73 -11.79
C ASP A 113 6.65 6.04 -12.26
N TRP A 114 6.75 4.79 -12.71
CA TRP A 114 5.58 4.02 -13.13
C TRP A 114 4.60 3.78 -11.99
N ILE A 115 5.09 3.42 -10.80
CA ILE A 115 4.26 3.24 -9.59
C ILE A 115 3.60 4.57 -9.21
N ILE A 116 4.34 5.68 -9.21
CA ILE A 116 3.82 7.01 -8.92
C ILE A 116 2.71 7.41 -9.92
N ALA A 117 2.90 7.10 -11.19
CA ALA A 117 1.88 7.32 -12.22
C ALA A 117 0.63 6.45 -11.99
N GLN A 118 0.78 5.17 -11.58
CA GLN A 118 -0.36 4.32 -11.24
C GLN A 118 -1.12 4.85 -10.01
N ARG A 119 -0.41 5.34 -8.99
CA ARG A 119 -1.04 5.96 -7.81
C ARG A 119 -1.80 7.23 -8.15
N SER A 120 -1.23 8.06 -9.02
CA SER A 120 -1.91 9.24 -9.58
C SER A 120 -3.19 8.85 -10.34
N ALA A 121 -3.16 7.70 -11.03
CA ALA A 121 -4.32 7.07 -11.67
C ALA A 121 -5.23 6.26 -10.71
N LYS A 122 -5.14 6.52 -9.40
CA LYS A 122 -5.98 5.92 -8.35
C LYS A 122 -5.84 4.41 -8.21
N LYS A 123 -4.65 3.87 -8.50
CA LYS A 123 -4.23 2.53 -8.06
C LYS A 123 -3.52 2.62 -6.71
N THR A 124 -3.58 1.57 -5.93
CA THR A 124 -3.01 1.49 -4.57
C THR A 124 -1.68 0.73 -4.53
N PHE A 125 -1.00 0.66 -5.67
CA PHE A 125 0.25 -0.04 -5.85
C PHE A 125 1.38 0.61 -5.07
N LYS A 126 2.28 -0.22 -4.54
CA LYS A 126 3.56 0.18 -3.95
C LYS A 126 4.69 -0.67 -4.50
N ALA A 127 5.93 -0.22 -4.38
CA ALA A 127 7.10 -1.02 -4.71
C ALA A 127 8.16 -0.95 -3.61
N VAL A 128 8.83 -2.08 -3.38
CA VAL A 128 10.05 -2.16 -2.56
C VAL A 128 11.23 -2.17 -3.52
N LEU A 129 12.02 -1.11 -3.47
CA LEU A 129 13.12 -0.84 -4.41
C LEU A 129 14.35 -0.32 -3.64
N PRO A 130 15.56 -0.55 -4.14
CA PRO A 130 16.77 0.12 -3.65
C PRO A 130 16.86 1.57 -4.15
N TYR A 131 15.80 2.37 -3.99
CA TYR A 131 15.71 3.71 -4.57
C TYR A 131 14.84 4.68 -3.76
N ALA A 132 15.41 5.87 -3.51
CA ALA A 132 14.73 6.97 -2.83
C ALA A 132 13.95 7.83 -3.84
N ALA A 133 12.62 7.73 -3.83
CA ALA A 133 11.74 8.45 -4.76
C ALA A 133 10.98 9.64 -4.16
N ASN A 134 11.17 9.93 -2.86
CA ASN A 134 10.39 10.94 -2.13
C ASN A 134 8.85 10.75 -2.28
N ASN A 135 8.41 9.49 -2.21
CA ASN A 135 7.01 9.13 -2.44
C ASN A 135 6.54 8.02 -1.50
N GLU A 136 5.31 8.16 -1.02
CA GLU A 136 4.67 7.23 -0.10
C GLU A 136 4.37 5.85 -0.71
N GLY A 137 4.37 5.78 -2.05
CA GLY A 137 4.24 4.55 -2.81
C GLY A 137 5.52 3.73 -2.97
N ILE A 138 6.68 4.27 -2.56
CA ILE A 138 7.98 3.64 -2.76
C ILE A 138 8.65 3.39 -1.42
N ILE A 139 9.03 2.14 -1.16
CA ILE A 139 9.77 1.72 0.03
C ILE A 139 11.23 1.58 -0.40
N ASN A 140 12.07 2.51 0.06
CA ASN A 140 13.50 2.55 -0.26
C ASN A 140 14.25 1.58 0.65
N PHE A 141 14.38 0.32 0.24
CA PHE A 141 15.15 -0.66 0.99
C PHE A 141 16.64 -0.41 0.81
N ALA A 142 17.41 -0.27 1.90
CA ALA A 142 18.79 0.21 1.83
C ALA A 142 19.74 -0.55 2.77
N THR A 143 19.62 -1.88 2.84
CA THR A 143 20.52 -2.73 3.62
C THR A 143 21.29 -3.69 2.73
N ASP A 144 22.61 -3.64 2.83
CA ASP A 144 23.53 -4.46 2.05
C ASP A 144 24.05 -5.69 2.81
N ASP A 145 24.70 -6.60 2.08
CA ASP A 145 25.38 -7.80 2.56
C ASP A 145 24.53 -8.68 3.49
N ILE A 146 23.29 -8.93 3.09
CA ILE A 146 22.32 -9.66 3.90
C ILE A 146 22.62 -11.15 3.84
N LYS A 147 23.27 -11.67 4.88
CA LYS A 147 23.68 -13.08 4.95
C LYS A 147 22.56 -13.96 5.47
N VAL A 148 22.18 -14.97 4.68
CA VAL A 148 21.24 -16.03 5.06
C VAL A 148 21.85 -17.38 4.69
N GLY A 149 22.28 -18.15 5.70
CA GLY A 149 23.00 -19.39 5.49
C GLY A 149 24.27 -19.18 4.66
N THR A 150 24.34 -19.82 3.49
CA THR A 150 25.51 -19.76 2.60
C THR A 150 25.43 -18.64 1.56
N LYS A 151 24.31 -17.92 1.45
CA LYS A 151 24.10 -16.85 0.47
C LYS A 151 24.16 -15.48 1.13
N VAL A 152 24.81 -14.54 0.46
CA VAL A 152 24.76 -13.11 0.78
C VAL A 152 23.93 -12.46 -0.31
N TYR A 153 22.79 -11.88 0.05
CA TYR A 153 21.89 -11.21 -0.87
C TYR A 153 22.30 -9.74 -0.98
N THR A 154 22.21 -9.21 -2.20
CA THR A 154 22.22 -7.76 -2.43
C THR A 154 20.92 -7.11 -1.93
N THR A 155 20.94 -5.79 -1.79
CA THR A 155 19.74 -5.00 -1.46
C THR A 155 18.58 -5.30 -2.42
N ALA A 156 18.83 -5.28 -3.73
CA ALA A 156 17.81 -5.53 -4.75
C ALA A 156 17.21 -6.94 -4.63
N GLU A 157 18.06 -7.96 -4.50
CA GLU A 157 17.59 -9.35 -4.37
C GLU A 157 16.69 -9.56 -3.15
N TYR A 158 16.99 -8.89 -2.04
CA TYR A 158 16.27 -9.05 -0.79
C TYR A 158 14.97 -8.22 -0.70
N CYS A 159 14.75 -7.28 -1.63
CA CYS A 159 13.49 -6.52 -1.72
C CYS A 159 12.25 -7.43 -1.81
N CYS A 160 12.36 -8.61 -2.42
CA CYS A 160 11.25 -9.56 -2.50
C CYS A 160 10.82 -10.12 -1.13
N ARG A 161 11.78 -10.37 -0.23
CA ARG A 161 11.51 -10.81 1.14
C ARG A 161 10.81 -9.72 1.95
N ILE A 162 11.21 -8.47 1.77
CA ILE A 162 10.60 -7.30 2.40
C ILE A 162 9.20 -7.06 1.85
N ALA A 163 8.99 -7.14 0.53
CA ALA A 163 7.66 -7.06 -0.07
C ALA A 163 6.72 -8.15 0.47
N GLY A 164 7.24 -9.39 0.63
CA GLY A 164 6.54 -10.48 1.30
C GLY A 164 6.13 -10.13 2.73
N LEU A 165 7.08 -9.62 3.54
CA LEU A 165 6.84 -9.22 4.93
C LEU A 165 5.71 -8.18 5.00
N LEU A 166 5.84 -7.10 4.25
CA LEU A 166 4.88 -5.99 4.29
C LEU A 166 3.49 -6.43 3.81
N ALA A 167 3.41 -7.30 2.81
CA ALA A 167 2.15 -7.86 2.34
C ALA A 167 1.48 -8.83 3.34
N GLY A 168 2.25 -9.44 4.26
CA GLY A 168 1.74 -10.36 5.27
C GLY A 168 1.31 -9.68 6.59
N LEU A 169 1.64 -8.41 6.81
CA LEU A 169 1.35 -7.73 8.07
C LEU A 169 -0.13 -7.29 8.16
N PRO A 170 -0.82 -7.58 9.28
CA PRO A 170 -2.13 -7.00 9.54
C PRO A 170 -2.00 -5.49 9.81
N MET A 171 -3.05 -4.72 9.49
CA MET A 171 -3.13 -3.28 9.78
C MET A 171 -3.09 -2.93 11.27
N THR A 172 -3.22 -3.91 12.16
CA THR A 172 -3.09 -3.72 13.61
C THR A 172 -1.63 -3.68 14.06
N GLU A 173 -0.69 -4.02 13.18
CA GLU A 173 0.74 -4.10 13.46
C GLU A 173 1.56 -3.30 12.44
N GLY A 174 2.71 -2.80 12.87
CA GLY A 174 3.67 -2.12 12.01
C GLY A 174 4.83 -3.04 11.62
N ALA A 175 5.61 -2.60 10.63
CA ALA A 175 6.83 -3.29 10.24
C ALA A 175 8.00 -3.05 11.20
N THR A 176 7.94 -1.99 12.01
CA THR A 176 8.99 -1.61 12.97
C THR A 176 9.32 -2.76 13.92
N TYR A 177 10.60 -3.11 14.01
CA TYR A 177 11.16 -4.21 14.82
C TYR A 177 10.64 -5.63 14.49
N GLN A 178 9.97 -5.83 13.35
CA GLN A 178 9.69 -7.17 12.85
C GLN A 178 11.00 -7.92 12.64
N THR A 179 11.10 -9.12 13.21
CA THR A 179 12.33 -9.94 13.21
C THR A 179 12.46 -10.74 11.91
N LEU A 180 13.67 -10.81 11.37
CA LEU A 180 14.01 -11.67 10.23
C LEU A 180 14.96 -12.77 10.72
N ALA A 181 14.37 -13.83 11.30
CA ALA A 181 15.12 -14.88 11.99
C ALA A 181 16.06 -15.68 11.08
N GLU A 182 15.84 -15.64 9.76
CA GLU A 182 16.71 -16.26 8.77
C GLU A 182 17.99 -15.46 8.47
N VAL A 183 18.07 -14.19 8.87
CA VAL A 183 19.22 -13.33 8.60
C VAL A 183 20.24 -13.45 9.73
N GLU A 184 21.45 -13.88 9.37
CA GLU A 184 22.55 -14.08 10.30
C GLU A 184 23.34 -12.79 10.55
N SER A 185 23.54 -11.98 9.52
CA SER A 185 24.27 -10.72 9.59
C SER A 185 23.92 -9.80 8.41
N ILE A 186 24.19 -8.51 8.59
CA ILE A 186 24.03 -7.45 7.59
C ILE A 186 25.23 -6.49 7.68
N THR A 187 25.42 -5.64 6.67
CA THR A 187 26.21 -4.42 6.85
C THR A 187 25.36 -3.39 7.59
N GLU A 188 25.68 -3.15 8.87
CA GLU A 188 24.93 -2.26 9.74
C GLU A 188 25.14 -0.78 9.36
N SER A 189 24.06 0.00 9.39
CA SER A 189 24.16 1.45 9.30
C SER A 189 24.87 2.01 10.54
N THR A 190 25.79 2.94 10.31
CA THR A 190 26.44 3.70 11.38
C THR A 190 25.57 4.83 11.93
N THR A 191 24.51 5.20 11.21
CA THR A 191 23.60 6.32 11.51
C THR A 191 22.14 5.90 11.23
N PRO A 192 21.63 4.87 11.93
CA PRO A 192 20.33 4.28 11.60
C PRO A 192 19.16 5.27 11.72
N ASP A 193 19.19 6.17 12.71
CA ASP A 193 18.15 7.18 12.89
C ASP A 193 18.12 8.18 11.72
N ASP A 194 19.29 8.71 11.33
CA ASP A 194 19.39 9.63 10.18
C ASP A 194 18.97 8.96 8.86
N ASP A 195 19.27 7.67 8.71
CA ASP A 195 18.84 6.89 7.55
C ASP A 195 17.32 6.73 7.51
N ILE A 196 16.71 6.40 8.64
CA ILE A 196 15.25 6.26 8.80
C ILE A 196 14.55 7.60 8.55
N ASP A 197 15.05 8.70 9.13
CA ASP A 197 14.51 10.05 8.91
C ASP A 197 14.69 10.51 7.45
N GLY A 198 15.74 10.01 6.79
CA GLY A 198 15.97 10.13 5.35
C GLY A 198 15.10 9.22 4.47
N GLY A 199 14.11 8.54 5.03
CA GLY A 199 13.16 7.69 4.31
C GLY A 199 13.75 6.36 3.83
N LYS A 200 14.80 5.85 4.49
CA LYS A 200 15.35 4.53 4.20
C LYS A 200 14.70 3.47 5.09
N PHE A 201 14.19 2.43 4.45
CA PHE A 201 13.83 1.19 5.12
C PHE A 201 15.10 0.35 5.28
N ILE A 202 15.56 0.20 6.51
CA ILE A 202 16.78 -0.55 6.84
C ILE A 202 16.50 -1.70 7.80
N LEU A 203 17.38 -2.69 7.80
CA LEU A 203 17.51 -3.65 8.88
C LEU A 203 18.56 -3.15 9.88
N ILE A 204 18.37 -3.53 11.14
CA ILE A 204 19.30 -3.28 12.25
C ILE A 204 19.57 -4.60 12.99
N ASN A 205 20.71 -4.68 13.67
CA ASN A 205 21.02 -5.77 14.58
C ASN A 205 20.98 -5.25 16.02
N ASP A 206 20.14 -5.83 16.88
CA ASP A 206 20.05 -5.41 18.29
C ASP A 206 21.04 -6.13 19.22
N GLY A 207 22.00 -6.87 18.64
CA GLY A 207 22.96 -7.70 19.35
C GLY A 207 22.50 -9.15 19.51
N GLU A 208 21.22 -9.45 19.26
CA GLU A 208 20.68 -10.82 19.29
C GLU A 208 20.00 -11.21 17.97
N LYS A 209 19.30 -10.26 17.35
CA LYS A 209 18.44 -10.51 16.18
C LYS A 209 18.60 -9.39 15.15
N VAL A 210 18.54 -9.79 13.88
CA VAL A 210 18.31 -8.85 12.78
C VAL A 210 16.82 -8.58 12.65
N LYS A 211 16.45 -7.31 12.63
CA LYS A 211 15.07 -6.83 12.56
C LYS A 211 14.94 -5.58 11.72
N VAL A 212 13.72 -5.25 11.29
CA VAL A 212 13.43 -3.96 10.64
C VAL A 212 13.71 -2.82 11.61
N GLY A 213 14.41 -1.77 11.17
CA GLY A 213 14.64 -0.56 11.97
C GLY A 213 13.34 0.19 12.24
N ARG A 214 12.71 0.74 11.18
CA ARG A 214 11.38 1.37 11.25
C ARG A 214 10.61 1.19 9.95
N GLY A 215 9.30 1.07 10.04
CA GLY A 215 8.38 0.88 8.92
C GLY A 215 8.10 2.15 8.11
N VAL A 216 9.13 2.76 7.54
CA VAL A 216 9.03 4.00 6.74
C VAL A 216 9.08 3.73 5.23
N ASN A 217 8.41 4.59 4.46
CA ASN A 217 8.56 4.67 3.02
C ASN A 217 9.56 5.79 2.63
N SER A 218 9.74 6.04 1.34
CA SER A 218 10.74 6.98 0.83
C SER A 218 10.35 8.46 0.94
N LEU A 219 9.15 8.80 1.42
CA LEU A 219 8.70 10.18 1.56
C LEU A 219 9.49 10.89 2.67
N VAL A 220 10.14 12.00 2.31
CA VAL A 220 10.90 12.83 3.25
C VAL A 220 10.38 14.27 3.22
N THR A 221 10.30 14.86 2.03
CA THR A 221 9.85 16.23 1.84
C THR A 221 8.34 16.29 1.74
N LEU A 222 7.72 16.97 2.70
CA LEU A 222 6.28 17.21 2.69
C LEU A 222 5.92 18.40 1.81
N SER A 223 4.93 18.22 0.95
CA SER A 223 4.41 19.26 0.04
C SER A 223 2.96 18.96 -0.32
N GLY A 224 2.15 20.00 -0.56
CA GLY A 224 0.73 19.83 -0.84
C GLY A 224 0.02 19.16 0.33
N ASP A 225 -0.75 18.11 0.04
CA ASP A 225 -1.57 17.41 1.05
C ASP A 225 -0.83 16.29 1.80
N LYS A 226 0.51 16.22 1.69
CA LYS A 226 1.31 15.18 2.35
C LYS A 226 1.60 15.55 3.81
N THR A 227 1.34 14.61 4.72
CA THR A 227 1.57 14.77 6.17
C THR A 227 2.72 13.87 6.66
N GLU A 228 3.19 14.10 7.89
CA GLU A 228 4.22 13.25 8.52
C GLU A 228 3.77 11.78 8.65
N ASP A 229 2.50 11.53 8.98
CA ASP A 229 1.97 10.17 9.11
C ASP A 229 2.07 9.37 7.80
N MET A 230 2.02 10.06 6.65
CA MET A 230 2.14 9.42 5.33
C MET A 230 3.54 8.87 5.06
N LYS A 231 4.55 9.14 5.90
CA LYS A 231 5.86 8.48 5.83
C LYS A 231 5.81 7.03 6.33
N LYS A 232 4.79 6.66 7.11
CA LYS A 232 4.66 5.31 7.69
C LYS A 232 3.94 4.36 6.74
N ILE A 233 4.53 3.19 6.50
CA ILE A 233 3.97 2.18 5.58
C ILE A 233 2.57 1.73 6.03
N LYS A 234 2.40 1.45 7.33
CA LYS A 234 1.11 1.05 7.91
C LYS A 234 -0.01 2.04 7.60
N ILE A 235 0.26 3.34 7.75
CA ILE A 235 -0.70 4.40 7.48
C ILE A 235 -1.13 4.37 6.01
N ILE A 236 -0.16 4.24 5.09
CA ILE A 236 -0.45 4.16 3.66
C ILE A 236 -1.24 2.90 3.31
N ASP A 237 -0.93 1.75 3.91
CA ASP A 237 -1.69 0.52 3.68
C ASP A 237 -3.14 0.61 4.16
N SER A 238 -3.38 1.22 5.33
CA SER A 238 -4.73 1.47 5.81
C SER A 238 -5.50 2.43 4.90
N LEU A 239 -4.87 3.52 4.47
CA LEU A 239 -5.47 4.49 3.53
C LEU A 239 -5.80 3.85 2.18
N ASP A 240 -4.88 3.07 1.64
CA ASP A 240 -5.04 2.36 0.37
C ASP A 240 -6.20 1.35 0.45
N LEU A 241 -6.32 0.59 1.54
CA LEU A 241 -7.44 -0.35 1.74
C LEU A 241 -8.79 0.38 1.81
N ILE A 242 -8.88 1.46 2.58
CA ILE A 242 -10.10 2.28 2.71
C ILE A 242 -10.51 2.84 1.34
N ARG A 243 -9.54 3.36 0.57
CA ARG A 243 -9.79 3.86 -0.79
C ARG A 243 -10.32 2.77 -1.72
N ASP A 244 -9.69 1.60 -1.70
CA ASP A 244 -10.12 0.46 -2.52
C ASP A 244 -11.51 -0.04 -2.12
N ASP A 245 -11.84 -0.03 -0.82
CA ASP A 245 -13.16 -0.40 -0.34
C ASP A 245 -14.25 0.57 -0.77
N ILE A 246 -14.04 1.86 -0.59
CA ILE A 246 -14.99 2.90 -1.02
C ILE A 246 -15.19 2.85 -2.52
N LYS A 247 -14.11 2.73 -3.30
CA LYS A 247 -14.17 2.64 -4.76
C LYS A 247 -14.94 1.42 -5.22
N ALA A 248 -14.60 0.22 -4.73
CA ALA A 248 -15.28 -1.01 -5.11
C ALA A 248 -16.77 -0.97 -4.72
N SER A 249 -17.09 -0.53 -3.50
CA SER A 249 -18.49 -0.39 -3.07
C SER A 249 -19.27 0.59 -3.96
N PHE A 250 -18.65 1.70 -4.36
CA PHE A 250 -19.25 2.68 -5.27
C PHE A 250 -19.49 2.09 -6.66
N GLU A 251 -18.49 1.44 -7.25
CA GLU A 251 -18.57 0.81 -8.57
C GLU A 251 -19.64 -0.29 -8.62
N GLU A 252 -19.74 -1.11 -7.57
CA GLU A 252 -20.67 -2.23 -7.50
C GLU A 252 -22.12 -1.81 -7.21
N ASN A 253 -22.33 -0.77 -6.38
CA ASN A 253 -23.65 -0.49 -5.79
C ASN A 253 -24.23 0.89 -6.12
N TYR A 254 -23.41 1.85 -6.60
CA TYR A 254 -23.85 3.24 -6.83
C TYR A 254 -23.87 3.65 -8.30
N ILE A 255 -23.16 2.94 -9.18
CA ILE A 255 -23.26 3.17 -10.62
C ILE A 255 -24.71 2.91 -11.06
N ASN A 256 -25.27 3.84 -11.84
CA ASN A 256 -26.67 3.89 -12.29
C ASN A 256 -27.72 4.27 -11.23
N VAL A 257 -27.33 4.57 -9.99
CA VAL A 257 -28.24 5.20 -9.02
C VAL A 257 -28.53 6.63 -9.46
N VAL A 258 -29.78 7.09 -9.29
CA VAL A 258 -30.18 8.47 -9.62
C VAL A 258 -29.34 9.45 -8.81
N ASN A 259 -28.66 10.39 -9.45
CA ASN A 259 -27.80 11.37 -8.80
C ASN A 259 -28.60 12.53 -8.15
N SER A 260 -29.49 12.20 -7.22
CA SER A 260 -30.18 13.18 -6.37
C SER A 260 -29.34 13.52 -5.14
N HIS A 261 -29.54 14.71 -4.56
CA HIS A 261 -28.88 15.08 -3.29
C HIS A 261 -29.16 14.05 -2.19
N GLU A 262 -30.39 13.53 -2.09
CA GLU A 262 -30.75 12.45 -1.17
C GLU A 262 -29.87 11.20 -1.37
N ASN A 263 -29.69 10.74 -2.60
CA ASN A 263 -28.84 9.58 -2.88
C ASN A 263 -27.37 9.90 -2.62
N LYS A 264 -26.88 11.11 -2.86
CA LYS A 264 -25.51 11.50 -2.45
C LYS A 264 -25.35 11.40 -0.93
N MET A 265 -26.30 11.92 -0.17
CA MET A 265 -26.27 11.86 1.30
C MET A 265 -26.39 10.44 1.85
N LEU A 266 -27.12 9.56 1.17
CA LEU A 266 -27.16 8.13 1.52
C LEU A 266 -25.79 7.45 1.33
N PHE A 267 -25.05 7.81 0.27
CA PHE A 267 -23.68 7.33 0.07
C PHE A 267 -22.76 7.81 1.19
N ILE A 268 -22.79 9.12 1.49
CA ILE A 268 -22.02 9.71 2.58
C ILE A 268 -22.35 9.04 3.92
N GLY A 269 -23.64 8.80 4.19
CA GLY A 269 -24.10 8.08 5.39
C GLY A 269 -23.54 6.66 5.48
N ALA A 270 -23.51 5.93 4.36
CA ALA A 270 -22.96 4.57 4.29
C ALA A 270 -21.44 4.54 4.55
N VAL A 271 -20.69 5.48 3.97
CA VAL A 271 -19.24 5.63 4.23
C VAL A 271 -18.98 6.02 5.68
N ASN A 272 -19.80 6.90 6.27
CA ASN A 272 -19.69 7.25 7.69
C ASN A 272 -19.96 6.06 8.61
N GLN A 273 -20.87 5.16 8.25
CA GLN A 273 -21.09 3.93 9.00
C GLN A 273 -19.90 2.97 8.88
N TYR A 274 -19.27 2.90 7.71
CA TYR A 274 -18.02 2.16 7.50
C TYR A 274 -16.90 2.69 8.40
N PHE A 275 -16.68 4.01 8.46
CA PHE A 275 -15.68 4.63 9.33
C PHE A 275 -15.92 4.35 10.81
N LYS A 276 -17.16 4.43 11.28
CA LYS A 276 -17.51 4.05 12.66
C LYS A 276 -17.15 2.60 12.98
N SER A 277 -17.38 1.69 12.02
CA SER A 277 -16.99 0.29 12.20
C SER A 277 -15.47 0.13 12.24
N LEU A 278 -14.72 0.84 11.41
CA LEU A 278 -13.26 0.83 11.45
C LEU A 278 -12.69 1.43 12.76
N GLN A 279 -13.29 2.49 13.30
CA GLN A 279 -12.94 3.02 14.61
C GLN A 279 -13.17 1.99 15.72
N SER A 280 -14.32 1.29 15.70
CA SER A 280 -14.62 0.24 16.69
C SER A 280 -13.65 -0.94 16.66
N GLN A 281 -12.95 -1.13 15.53
CA GLN A 281 -11.95 -2.18 15.33
C GLN A 281 -10.51 -1.71 15.59
N GLY A 282 -10.32 -0.43 15.97
CA GLY A 282 -8.98 0.15 16.19
C GLY A 282 -8.18 0.38 14.92
N VAL A 283 -8.84 0.48 13.76
CA VAL A 283 -8.19 0.79 12.47
C VAL A 283 -8.08 2.30 12.27
N LEU A 284 -9.18 3.01 12.54
CA LEU A 284 -9.22 4.46 12.62
C LEU A 284 -9.11 4.87 14.10
N TYR A 285 -8.50 6.03 14.34
CA TYR A 285 -8.35 6.57 15.69
C TYR A 285 -9.73 6.94 16.26
N ASP A 286 -10.06 6.40 17.42
CA ASP A 286 -11.35 6.59 18.09
C ASP A 286 -11.52 8.00 18.69
N GLY A 287 -10.41 8.70 18.95
CA GLY A 287 -10.41 10.09 19.43
C GLY A 287 -10.63 11.14 18.34
N ALA A 288 -10.68 10.76 17.05
CA ALA A 288 -10.90 11.68 15.93
C ALA A 288 -12.33 11.61 15.38
N ASP A 289 -12.85 12.74 14.88
CA ASP A 289 -14.11 12.78 14.12
C ASP A 289 -13.88 12.35 12.67
N CYS A 290 -13.81 11.02 12.45
CA CYS A 290 -13.64 10.45 11.11
C CYS A 290 -14.95 10.53 10.32
N ARG A 291 -14.99 11.34 9.26
CA ARG A 291 -16.24 11.60 8.52
C ARG A 291 -16.02 11.84 7.02
N ALA A 292 -16.95 11.34 6.23
CA ALA A 292 -17.16 11.69 4.83
C ALA A 292 -18.18 12.84 4.69
N TYR A 293 -18.03 13.63 3.64
CA TYR A 293 -18.86 14.80 3.34
C TYR A 293 -18.95 15.05 1.83
N ILE A 294 -19.92 15.86 1.41
CA ILE A 294 -19.96 16.42 0.06
C ILE A 294 -18.85 17.47 -0.07
N ASP A 295 -17.97 17.29 -1.05
CA ASP A 295 -16.92 18.26 -1.33
C ASP A 295 -17.52 19.45 -2.09
N VAL A 296 -18.03 20.41 -1.32
CA VAL A 296 -18.67 21.63 -1.82
C VAL A 296 -17.70 22.45 -2.67
N GLN A 297 -16.40 22.48 -2.32
CA GLN A 297 -15.42 23.25 -3.05
C GLN A 297 -15.17 22.67 -4.45
N SER A 298 -14.89 21.36 -4.54
CA SER A 298 -14.74 20.70 -5.85
C SER A 298 -16.02 20.77 -6.69
N GLN A 299 -17.18 20.67 -6.04
CA GLN A 299 -18.47 20.81 -6.70
C GLN A 299 -18.68 22.23 -7.26
N ARG A 300 -18.33 23.27 -6.49
CA ARG A 300 -18.38 24.67 -6.92
C ARG A 300 -17.48 24.93 -8.12
N GLU A 301 -16.24 24.45 -8.08
CA GLU A 301 -15.27 24.60 -9.16
C GLU A 301 -15.75 23.93 -10.46
N TRP A 302 -16.39 22.77 -10.37
CA TRP A 302 -16.96 22.11 -11.53
C TRP A 302 -18.21 22.82 -12.08
N LEU A 303 -19.07 23.35 -11.20
CA LEU A 303 -20.27 24.09 -11.60
C LEU A 303 -19.90 25.43 -12.27
N ALA A 304 -18.88 26.12 -11.76
CA ALA A 304 -18.39 27.39 -12.31
C ALA A 304 -17.88 27.28 -13.74
N GLN A 305 -17.53 26.07 -14.21
CA GLN A 305 -17.16 25.83 -15.61
C GLN A 305 -18.38 25.84 -16.56
N LYS A 306 -19.60 25.82 -16.03
CA LYS A 306 -20.86 25.62 -16.79
C LYS A 306 -21.91 26.68 -16.52
N TYR A 307 -21.92 27.22 -15.31
CA TYR A 307 -22.91 28.17 -14.82
C TYR A 307 -22.21 29.30 -14.07
N ASP A 308 -22.86 30.46 -13.99
CA ASP A 308 -22.45 31.51 -13.06
C ASP A 308 -22.94 31.15 -11.65
N VAL A 309 -22.00 30.84 -10.76
CA VAL A 309 -22.25 30.40 -9.38
C VAL A 309 -21.55 31.29 -8.35
N SER A 310 -21.14 32.51 -8.73
CA SER A 310 -20.43 33.43 -7.84
C SER A 310 -21.23 33.77 -6.59
N ASP A 311 -22.55 33.86 -6.74
CA ASP A 311 -23.47 34.30 -5.70
C ASP A 311 -24.13 33.11 -4.97
N TRP A 312 -23.78 31.86 -5.34
CA TRP A 312 -24.37 30.68 -4.72
C TRP A 312 -23.77 30.45 -3.33
N THR A 313 -24.63 30.25 -2.35
CA THR A 313 -24.26 29.75 -1.01
C THR A 313 -23.74 28.32 -1.07
N ASP A 314 -23.05 27.87 -0.02
CA ASP A 314 -22.57 26.48 0.06
C ASP A 314 -23.71 25.48 0.03
N SER A 315 -24.85 25.79 0.65
CA SER A 315 -26.05 24.95 0.61
C SER A 315 -26.65 24.85 -0.80
N GLU A 316 -26.66 25.95 -1.57
CA GLU A 316 -27.11 25.93 -2.96
C GLU A 316 -26.17 25.11 -3.84
N VAL A 317 -24.86 25.23 -3.63
CA VAL A 317 -23.87 24.39 -4.31
C VAL A 317 -24.06 22.93 -3.94
N GLU A 318 -24.20 22.59 -2.66
CA GLU A 318 -24.29 21.22 -2.16
C GLU A 318 -25.44 20.41 -2.80
N VAL A 319 -26.62 21.04 -2.94
CA VAL A 319 -27.82 20.39 -3.51
C VAL A 319 -27.88 20.45 -5.03
N ALA A 320 -26.94 21.15 -5.68
CA ALA A 320 -26.95 21.36 -7.12
C ALA A 320 -26.82 20.06 -7.93
N ASN A 321 -27.38 20.10 -9.14
CA ASN A 321 -27.25 19.01 -10.10
C ASN A 321 -25.83 18.96 -10.67
N THR A 322 -25.15 17.84 -10.45
CA THR A 322 -23.77 17.58 -10.89
C THR A 322 -23.70 16.55 -12.02
N GLY A 323 -24.80 16.38 -12.78
CA GLY A 323 -24.90 15.40 -13.84
C GLY A 323 -24.74 13.99 -13.30
N SER A 324 -23.66 13.31 -13.67
CA SER A 324 -23.34 11.93 -13.26
C SER A 324 -22.20 11.84 -12.23
N ILE A 325 -21.82 12.95 -11.58
CA ILE A 325 -20.65 13.02 -10.69
C ILE A 325 -21.12 13.23 -9.25
N ILE A 326 -20.51 12.51 -8.31
CA ILE A 326 -20.57 12.81 -6.87
C ILE A 326 -19.21 13.34 -6.45
N PHE A 327 -19.17 14.56 -5.92
CA PHE A 327 -17.98 15.14 -5.30
C PHE A 327 -18.04 14.85 -3.79
N ALA A 328 -17.16 13.99 -3.32
CA ALA A 328 -17.11 13.57 -1.93
C ALA A 328 -15.68 13.63 -1.38
N GLY A 329 -15.55 14.08 -0.14
CA GLY A 329 -14.31 14.10 0.62
C GLY A 329 -14.46 13.28 1.90
N ALA A 330 -13.33 13.04 2.58
CA ALA A 330 -13.32 12.43 3.89
C ALA A 330 -12.13 12.92 4.71
N ASP A 331 -12.39 13.24 5.98
CA ASP A 331 -11.37 13.52 6.98
C ASP A 331 -11.28 12.28 7.87
N ILE A 332 -10.11 11.64 7.90
CA ILE A 332 -9.87 10.43 8.70
C ILE A 332 -8.52 10.51 9.39
N THR A 333 -8.41 9.85 10.54
CA THR A 333 -7.15 9.65 11.25
C THR A 333 -6.96 8.15 11.45
N ILE A 334 -5.89 7.59 10.90
CA ILE A 334 -5.55 6.17 11.09
C ILE A 334 -5.02 5.97 12.51
N GLN A 335 -5.46 4.91 13.19
CA GLN A 335 -4.88 4.54 14.47
C GLN A 335 -3.44 4.07 14.24
N ASP A 336 -2.44 4.75 14.82
CA ASP A 336 -1.04 4.37 14.65
C ASP A 336 -0.56 3.34 15.69
N CYS A 337 0.61 2.74 15.44
CA CYS A 337 1.31 1.86 16.37
C CYS A 337 2.20 2.67 17.33
N ILE A 338 2.39 2.13 18.53
CA ILE A 338 3.41 2.63 19.46
C ILE A 338 4.77 2.13 18.97
N GLU A 339 5.69 3.05 18.67
CA GLU A 339 7.04 2.73 18.19
C GLU A 339 8.15 3.28 19.10
N ASP A 340 7.82 4.25 19.96
CA ASP A 340 8.75 4.94 20.85
C ASP A 340 8.22 4.96 22.29
N LEU A 341 9.13 4.86 23.27
CA LEU A 341 8.81 4.95 24.70
C LEU A 341 9.59 6.11 25.32
N SER A 342 8.88 7.18 25.70
CA SER A 342 9.41 8.21 26.59
C SER A 342 8.92 7.94 28.01
N PHE A 343 9.81 7.43 28.87
CA PHE A 343 9.48 7.10 30.25
C PHE A 343 10.46 7.77 31.21
N LYS A 344 9.93 8.60 32.12
CA LYS A 344 10.74 9.29 33.14
C LYS A 344 10.66 8.54 34.46
N ILE A 345 11.81 8.18 35.02
CA ILE A 345 11.93 7.62 36.36
C ILE A 345 12.42 8.73 37.28
N GLY A 346 11.61 9.11 38.27
CA GLY A 346 12.03 9.95 39.38
C GLY A 346 12.64 9.10 40.50
N LEU A 347 13.71 9.58 41.10
CA LEU A 347 14.22 9.07 42.38
C LEU A 347 13.74 10.04 43.47
N GLU A 348 13.11 9.51 44.51
CA GLU A 348 12.80 10.26 45.75
C GLU A 348 14.01 10.39 46.66
#